data_AF-A0A2M9Y4G7-F1
#
_entry.id   AF-A0A2M9Y4G7-F1
#
_cell.length_a   1.000
_cell.length_b   1.000
_cell.length_c   1.000
_cell.angle_alpha   90.00
_cell.angle_beta   90.00
_cell.angle_gamma   90.00
#
_symmetry.space_group_name_H-M   'P 1'
#
loop_
_entity.id
_entity.type
_entity.pdbx_description
1 polymer ?
#
loop_
_entity_poly.entity_id
_entity_poly.type
_entity_poly.pdbx_seq_one_letter_code
_entity_poly.pdbx_strand_id
1 'polypeptide(L)'
;MKQKVSLVVLAFVGLFLLFYWMEDHPENIYETNYWKEDWKSIQYIPPKSDWCGVLDPKFAEETMVFRKIPRGWNQTPLYTVSLTQNGKVVSYEANYNVKNSFSELSVLKTKLIEKATEEIQKSYCLGMSSPSLSLSEDNGENIEFSKDKQLFFGKKIGSDEGRISVLVNEEIIAPYNYLIEKFRTPNTNFREKMYVTFSNGYLKELSFSGQVVNVKSENRAKKNQYNVYVNDWSRTTGERIVLPPDVGNQWESVVKGLKVEFYSDESGAPSFPELSSTQAPEAVLDVVQSEGIKFRLSFFPLWESDSGKWRPVRRELLPYFSETVTWMREESFQNLVNAVMKVKNASRYERPNQKIQ
;
A
#
# COMPACT_ATOMS: atom_id res chain seq x y z
N MET A 1 12.41 74.10 15.67
CA MET A 1 11.76 73.12 14.78
C MET A 1 12.76 72.18 14.10
N LYS A 2 13.84 72.66 13.47
CA LYS A 2 14.81 71.82 12.73
C LYS A 2 15.40 70.62 13.51
N GLN A 3 15.75 70.80 14.79
CA GLN A 3 16.27 69.70 15.64
C GLN A 3 15.22 68.63 15.95
N LYS A 4 13.95 69.02 16.16
CA LYS A 4 12.85 68.07 16.41
C LYS A 4 12.57 67.22 15.16
N VAL A 5 12.63 67.83 13.97
CA VAL A 5 12.50 67.13 12.69
C VAL A 5 13.66 66.15 12.48
N SER A 6 14.90 66.55 12.78
CA SER A 6 16.07 65.67 12.67
C SER A 6 15.97 64.44 13.57
N LEU A 7 15.47 64.59 14.81
CA LEU A 7 15.28 63.49 15.75
C LEU A 7 14.20 62.51 15.29
N VAL A 8 13.11 63.01 14.71
CA VAL A 8 12.04 62.18 14.16
C VAL A 8 12.52 61.37 12.96
N VAL A 9 13.31 61.97 12.06
CA VAL A 9 13.90 61.27 10.91
C VAL A 9 14.86 60.17 11.38
N LEU A 10 15.70 60.48 12.38
CA LEU A 10 16.67 59.51 12.91
C LEU A 10 16.00 58.36 13.65
N ALA A 11 14.91 58.63 14.37
CA ALA A 11 14.05 57.60 14.96
C ALA A 11 13.36 56.74 13.89
N PHE A 12 12.89 57.35 12.79
CA PHE A 12 12.27 56.61 11.68
C PHE A 12 13.27 55.70 10.96
N VAL A 13 14.49 56.17 10.71
CA VAL A 13 15.57 55.35 10.13
C VAL A 13 15.99 54.25 11.10
N GLY A 14 16.08 54.56 12.40
CA GLY A 14 16.36 53.57 13.43
C GLY A 14 15.29 52.48 13.51
N LEU A 15 14.01 52.86 13.50
CA LEU A 15 12.87 51.92 13.46
C LEU A 15 12.85 51.13 12.15
N PHE A 16 13.15 51.76 11.01
CA PHE A 16 13.24 51.07 9.73
C PHE A 16 14.37 50.05 9.72
N LEU A 17 15.55 50.37 10.27
CA LEU A 17 16.65 49.41 10.40
C LEU A 17 16.33 48.29 11.39
N LEU A 18 15.64 48.61 12.49
CA LEU A 18 15.15 47.63 13.45
C LEU A 18 14.14 46.69 12.81
N PHE A 19 13.16 47.22 12.08
CA PHE A 19 12.22 46.42 11.30
C PHE A 19 12.91 45.67 10.18
N TYR A 20 13.89 46.23 9.48
CA TYR A 20 14.62 45.54 8.42
C TYR A 20 15.49 44.38 8.95
N TRP A 21 16.02 44.50 10.17
CA TRP A 21 16.71 43.40 10.85
C TRP A 21 15.78 42.44 11.60
N MET A 22 14.60 42.89 12.04
CA MET A 22 13.56 42.05 12.66
C MET A 22 12.58 41.45 11.66
N GLU A 23 12.56 41.93 10.42
CA GLU A 23 11.83 41.34 9.31
C GLU A 23 12.55 40.03 9.04
N ASP A 24 12.12 39.01 9.79
CA ASP A 24 12.37 37.61 9.52
C ASP A 24 12.36 37.49 8.02
N HIS A 25 13.55 37.23 7.45
CA HIS A 25 13.64 36.87 6.05
C HIS A 25 12.56 35.82 5.86
N PRO A 26 11.51 36.11 5.07
CA PRO A 26 10.44 35.14 4.91
C PRO A 26 11.14 33.87 4.52
N GLU A 27 10.91 32.80 5.31
CA GLU A 27 11.48 31.47 5.13
C GLU A 27 11.15 30.98 3.71
N ASN A 28 11.81 31.52 2.69
CA ASN A 28 11.93 30.97 1.37
C ASN A 28 12.98 29.87 1.50
N ILE A 29 12.66 28.90 2.36
CA ILE A 29 13.38 27.66 2.42
C ILE A 29 12.95 26.91 1.16
N TYR A 30 13.70 27.14 0.08
CA TYR A 30 13.59 26.32 -1.11
C TYR A 30 13.79 24.87 -0.70
N GLU A 31 12.78 24.04 -0.95
CA GLU A 31 12.93 22.59 -0.75
C GLU A 31 14.04 22.07 -1.63
N THR A 32 14.99 21.39 -0.99
CA THR A 32 16.10 20.73 -1.69
C THR A 32 15.88 19.23 -1.67
N ASN A 33 16.33 18.54 -2.72
CA ASN A 33 16.35 17.08 -2.71
C ASN A 33 17.56 16.64 -1.89
N TYR A 34 17.34 15.92 -0.78
CA TYR A 34 18.40 15.29 -0.01
C TYR A 34 19.07 14.18 -0.82
N TRP A 35 18.26 13.35 -1.49
CA TRP A 35 18.74 12.39 -2.48
C TRP A 35 17.71 12.13 -3.57
N LYS A 36 18.12 11.34 -4.57
CA LYS A 36 17.26 10.77 -5.61
C LYS A 36 17.73 9.35 -5.95
N GLU A 37 17.17 8.35 -5.28
CA GLU A 37 17.59 6.94 -5.34
C GLU A 37 16.37 6.04 -5.58
N ASP A 38 16.49 4.97 -6.36
CA ASP A 38 15.38 4.04 -6.63
C ASP A 38 15.37 2.88 -5.62
N TRP A 39 14.89 3.17 -4.42
CA TRP A 39 14.81 2.19 -3.34
C TRP A 39 13.95 0.99 -3.72
N LYS A 40 14.47 -0.20 -3.44
CA LYS A 40 13.75 -1.46 -3.69
C LYS A 40 13.20 -2.09 -2.41
N SER A 41 13.82 -1.80 -1.27
CA SER A 41 13.36 -2.28 0.02
C SER A 41 13.38 -1.20 1.09
N ILE A 42 12.42 -1.26 2.00
CA ILE A 42 12.30 -0.39 3.17
C ILE A 42 12.06 -1.29 4.39
N GLN A 43 12.85 -1.16 5.43
CA GLN A 43 12.58 -1.78 6.72
C GLN A 43 12.12 -0.72 7.70
N TYR A 44 10.92 -0.91 8.26
CA TYR A 44 10.45 -0.14 9.39
C TYR A 44 10.83 -0.84 10.69
N ILE A 45 11.41 -0.07 11.61
CA ILE A 45 11.74 -0.50 12.97
C ILE A 45 10.94 0.39 13.95
N PRO A 46 10.11 -0.21 14.81
CA PRO A 46 9.32 0.53 15.79
C PRO A 46 10.20 1.23 16.84
N PRO A 47 9.66 2.26 17.53
CA PRO A 47 10.39 2.87 18.63
C PRO A 47 10.59 1.87 19.77
N LYS A 48 11.73 1.96 20.46
CA LYS A 48 11.97 1.21 21.69
C LYS A 48 11.25 1.86 22.87
N SER A 49 11.05 1.09 23.95
CA SER A 49 10.34 1.54 25.16
C SER A 49 11.00 2.73 25.86
N ASP A 50 12.30 2.94 25.67
CA ASP A 50 13.11 4.04 26.21
C ASP A 50 13.10 5.29 25.33
N TRP A 51 12.40 5.30 24.20
CA TRP A 51 12.30 6.47 23.33
C TRP A 51 11.48 7.60 23.99
N CYS A 52 12.05 8.79 24.08
CA CYS A 52 11.45 9.94 24.76
C CYS A 52 10.42 10.75 23.95
N GLY A 53 9.92 10.20 22.84
CA GLY A 53 8.91 10.83 22.00
C GLY A 53 7.47 10.53 22.43
N VAL A 54 6.51 11.19 21.78
CA VAL A 54 5.08 10.94 22.02
C VAL A 54 4.67 9.65 21.29
N LEU A 55 4.19 8.68 22.07
CA LEU A 55 3.75 7.37 21.59
C LEU A 55 2.26 7.30 21.23
N ASP A 56 1.49 8.37 21.40
CA ASP A 56 0.05 8.41 21.07
C ASP A 56 -0.19 9.34 19.87
N PRO A 57 -0.82 8.88 18.76
CA PRO A 57 -1.27 7.51 18.48
C PRO A 57 -0.13 6.50 18.37
N LYS A 58 -0.41 5.25 18.78
CA LYS A 58 0.57 4.15 18.86
C LYS A 58 1.18 3.84 17.51
N PHE A 59 2.49 3.72 17.51
CA PHE A 59 3.23 3.17 16.38
C PHE A 59 2.90 1.69 16.15
N ALA A 60 2.95 1.28 14.89
CA ALA A 60 3.05 -0.11 14.47
C ALA A 60 4.13 -0.80 15.32
N GLU A 61 3.79 -1.93 15.93
CA GLU A 61 4.57 -2.54 17.01
C GLU A 61 5.66 -3.49 16.53
N GLU A 62 5.54 -3.96 15.29
CA GLU A 62 6.42 -4.97 14.73
C GLU A 62 7.34 -4.36 13.68
N THR A 63 8.53 -4.94 13.55
CA THR A 63 9.42 -4.65 12.42
C THR A 63 8.76 -5.18 11.15
N MET A 64 8.67 -4.32 10.14
CA MET A 64 8.08 -4.66 8.84
C MET A 64 9.10 -4.43 7.75
N VAL A 65 9.13 -5.31 6.76
CA VAL A 65 9.94 -5.15 5.56
C VAL A 65 8.99 -4.99 4.38
N PHE A 66 9.15 -3.87 3.67
CA PHE A 66 8.45 -3.58 2.43
C PHE A 66 9.38 -3.81 1.25
N ARG A 67 8.88 -4.44 0.20
CA ARG A 67 9.64 -4.73 -1.03
C ARG A 67 8.89 -4.24 -2.25
N LYS A 68 9.63 -3.70 -3.21
CA LYS A 68 9.15 -3.26 -4.53
C LYS A 68 9.60 -4.28 -5.57
N ILE A 69 8.70 -5.16 -5.98
CA ILE A 69 8.97 -6.22 -6.95
C ILE A 69 8.78 -5.68 -8.37
N PRO A 70 9.86 -5.52 -9.17
CA PRO A 70 9.76 -5.08 -10.55
C PRO A 70 9.16 -6.18 -11.42
N ARG A 71 8.38 -5.77 -12.43
CA ARG A 71 7.66 -6.69 -13.32
C ARG A 71 8.03 -6.57 -14.79
N GLY A 72 9.10 -5.82 -15.08
CA GLY A 72 9.52 -5.49 -16.43
C GLY A 72 9.11 -4.08 -16.86
N TRP A 73 9.46 -3.75 -18.11
CA TRP A 73 9.28 -2.41 -18.66
C TRP A 73 7.78 -2.07 -18.78
N ASN A 74 7.39 -0.90 -18.26
CA ASN A 74 6.02 -0.34 -18.34
C ASN A 74 4.94 -1.12 -17.59
N GLN A 75 5.31 -2.06 -16.70
CA GLN A 75 4.36 -2.71 -15.81
C GLN A 75 4.40 -2.07 -14.43
N THR A 76 3.23 -1.90 -13.83
CA THR A 76 3.11 -1.43 -12.45
C THR A 76 3.84 -2.41 -11.52
N PRO A 77 4.82 -1.94 -10.72
CA PRO A 77 5.51 -2.81 -9.76
C PRO A 77 4.54 -3.30 -8.68
N LEU A 78 4.82 -4.48 -8.14
CA LEU A 78 4.11 -4.99 -6.97
C LEU A 78 4.83 -4.52 -5.72
N TYR A 79 4.05 -4.30 -4.67
CA TYR A 79 4.58 -3.96 -3.36
C TYR A 79 4.14 -5.06 -2.38
N THR A 80 5.04 -5.50 -1.53
CA THR A 80 4.74 -6.51 -0.51
C THR A 80 5.16 -6.00 0.86
N VAL A 81 4.49 -6.48 1.90
CA VAL A 81 4.83 -6.28 3.30
C VAL A 81 5.04 -7.64 3.94
N SER A 82 6.15 -7.79 4.65
CA SER A 82 6.46 -8.98 5.43
C SER A 82 6.83 -8.61 6.85
N LEU A 83 6.45 -9.46 7.80
CA LEU A 83 6.82 -9.36 9.21
C LEU A 83 7.08 -10.75 9.76
N THR A 84 7.83 -10.83 10.86
CA THR A 84 8.11 -12.10 11.54
C THR A 84 7.24 -12.18 12.79
N GLN A 85 6.35 -13.16 12.84
CA GLN A 85 5.52 -13.44 14.00
C GLN A 85 5.71 -14.88 14.46
N ASN A 86 5.99 -15.09 15.75
CA ASN A 86 6.21 -16.43 16.33
C ASN A 86 7.25 -17.27 15.57
N GLY A 87 8.30 -16.62 15.02
CA GLY A 87 9.34 -17.27 14.23
C GLY A 87 8.95 -17.66 12.80
N LYS A 88 7.71 -17.37 12.37
CA LYS A 88 7.25 -17.55 10.99
C LYS A 88 7.17 -16.19 10.28
N VAL A 89 7.64 -16.13 9.03
CA VAL A 89 7.48 -14.94 8.19
C VAL A 89 6.08 -14.98 7.59
N VAL A 90 5.28 -13.95 7.84
CA VAL A 90 4.03 -13.72 7.13
C VAL A 90 4.23 -12.63 6.09
N SER A 91 3.60 -12.77 4.93
CA SER A 91 3.79 -11.86 3.80
C SER A 91 2.49 -11.62 3.05
N TYR A 92 2.23 -10.35 2.73
CA TYR A 92 1.03 -9.89 2.02
C TYR A 92 1.37 -8.84 0.95
N GLU A 93 0.49 -8.64 -0.02
CA GLU A 93 0.50 -7.50 -0.93
C GLU A 93 0.28 -6.24 -0.10
N ALA A 94 1.13 -5.25 -0.34
CA ALA A 94 1.08 -3.99 0.36
C ALA A 94 0.17 -3.00 -0.35
N ASN A 95 -0.48 -2.15 0.44
CA ASN A 95 -1.42 -1.18 -0.08
C ASN A 95 -0.77 0.15 -0.51
N TYR A 96 -1.62 1.13 -0.79
CA TYR A 96 -1.22 2.47 -1.24
C TYR A 96 -0.27 3.21 -0.30
N ASN A 97 -0.35 3.01 1.03
CA ASN A 97 0.54 3.68 1.98
C ASN A 97 2.00 3.27 1.75
N VAL A 98 2.24 1.98 1.52
CA VAL A 98 3.58 1.45 1.22
C VAL A 98 4.08 1.96 -0.13
N LYS A 99 3.22 1.92 -1.16
CA LYS A 99 3.56 2.47 -2.49
C LYS A 99 3.99 3.94 -2.41
N ASN A 100 3.28 4.74 -1.63
CA ASN A 100 3.64 6.14 -1.42
C ASN A 100 4.95 6.32 -0.68
N SER A 101 5.22 5.50 0.36
CA SER A 101 6.49 5.55 1.07
C SER A 101 7.68 5.33 0.12
N PHE A 102 7.60 4.37 -0.81
CA PHE A 102 8.62 4.23 -1.85
C PHE A 102 8.77 5.49 -2.71
N SER A 103 7.66 6.08 -3.16
CA SER A 103 7.71 7.29 -3.99
C SER A 103 8.33 8.48 -3.26
N GLU A 104 7.96 8.70 -2.00
CA GLU A 104 8.43 9.82 -1.18
C GLU A 104 9.89 9.64 -0.75
N LEU A 105 10.28 8.41 -0.37
CA LEU A 105 11.65 8.11 0.01
C LEU A 105 12.59 8.06 -1.19
N SER A 106 12.11 7.75 -2.40
CA SER A 106 12.96 7.77 -3.60
C SER A 106 13.41 9.18 -3.98
N VAL A 107 12.58 10.18 -3.71
CA VAL A 107 12.89 11.60 -3.93
C VAL A 107 12.69 12.33 -2.61
N LEU A 108 13.60 12.09 -1.66
CA LEU A 108 13.49 12.67 -0.33
C LEU A 108 13.81 14.16 -0.40
N LYS A 109 12.83 14.99 -0.06
CA LYS A 109 12.97 16.44 0.02
C LYS A 109 13.10 16.89 1.46
N THR A 110 13.96 17.87 1.68
CA THR A 110 14.16 18.49 2.98
C THR A 110 14.28 20.01 2.86
N LYS A 111 13.91 20.67 3.96
CA LYS A 111 14.05 22.12 4.15
C LYS A 111 15.33 22.48 4.91
N LEU A 112 15.85 21.56 5.71
CA LEU A 112 17.03 21.76 6.55
C LEU A 112 18.03 20.64 6.31
N ILE A 113 19.32 20.97 6.29
CA ILE A 113 20.42 20.01 6.38
C ILE A 113 21.44 20.64 7.32
N GLU A 114 21.67 20.03 8.46
CA GLU A 114 22.67 20.45 9.45
C GLU A 114 23.47 19.25 9.95
N LYS A 115 24.69 19.48 10.44
CA LYS A 115 25.48 18.40 11.04
C LYS A 115 24.90 18.01 12.40
N ALA A 116 24.80 16.72 12.66
CA ALA A 116 24.29 16.23 13.93
C ALA A 116 25.29 16.49 15.06
N THR A 117 24.81 17.08 16.16
CA THR A 117 25.55 17.16 17.42
C THR A 117 24.87 16.31 18.48
N GLU A 118 25.61 15.86 19.51
CA GLU A 118 25.03 15.05 20.58
C GLU A 118 23.89 15.77 21.32
N GLU A 119 24.00 17.09 21.48
CA GLU A 119 22.99 17.91 22.13
C GLU A 119 21.68 17.91 21.35
N ILE A 120 21.75 18.07 20.02
CA ILE A 120 20.56 18.07 19.16
C ILE A 120 19.94 16.67 19.12
N GLN A 121 20.77 15.62 19.00
CA GLN A 121 20.27 14.24 18.99
C GLN A 121 19.52 13.88 20.29
N LYS A 122 20.08 14.25 21.46
CA LYS A 122 19.42 14.06 22.76
C LYS A 122 18.14 14.88 22.87
N SER A 123 18.18 16.15 22.46
CA SER A 123 17.02 17.06 22.51
C SER A 123 15.83 16.52 21.69
N TYR A 124 16.11 15.98 20.51
CA TYR A 124 15.10 15.51 19.56
C TYR A 124 14.78 14.01 19.66
N CYS A 125 15.35 13.30 20.64
CA CYS A 125 15.17 11.85 20.80
C CYS A 125 15.57 11.06 19.54
N LEU A 126 16.66 11.47 18.88
CA LEU A 126 17.21 10.84 17.68
C LEU A 126 18.25 9.78 18.07
N GLY A 127 18.16 8.58 17.48
CA GLY A 127 19.14 7.52 17.70
C GLY A 127 18.53 6.12 17.67
N MET A 128 19.24 5.11 18.20
CA MET A 128 18.86 3.69 18.09
C MET A 128 17.54 3.31 18.77
N SER A 129 17.00 4.15 19.66
CA SER A 129 15.71 3.92 20.30
C SER A 129 14.55 4.56 19.52
N SER A 130 14.86 5.45 18.57
CA SER A 130 13.85 6.12 17.75
C SER A 130 13.23 5.19 16.70
N PRO A 131 11.97 5.45 16.29
CA PRO A 131 11.40 4.74 15.16
C PRO A 131 12.24 5.07 13.92
N SER A 132 12.49 4.08 13.06
CA SER A 132 13.39 4.27 11.93
C SER A 132 12.95 3.55 10.66
N LEU A 133 13.42 4.10 9.53
CA LEU A 133 13.28 3.49 8.21
C LEU A 133 14.68 3.24 7.64
N SER A 134 15.04 1.98 7.45
CA SER A 134 16.26 1.60 6.75
C SER A 134 15.95 1.33 5.28
N LEU A 135 16.76 1.87 4.38
CA LEU A 135 16.54 1.77 2.94
C LEU A 135 17.60 0.88 2.29
N SER A 136 17.21 0.18 1.22
CA SER A 136 18.12 -0.63 0.42
C SER A 136 17.74 -0.62 -1.05
N GLU A 137 18.74 -0.63 -1.91
CA GLU A 137 18.59 -0.84 -3.36
C GLU A 137 18.44 -2.32 -3.71
N ASP A 138 18.64 -3.22 -2.75
CA ASP A 138 18.43 -4.65 -2.93
C ASP A 138 16.95 -5.03 -2.77
N ASN A 139 16.53 -6.04 -3.54
CA ASN A 139 15.20 -6.64 -3.49
C ASN A 139 15.25 -8.18 -3.35
N GLY A 140 16.38 -8.74 -2.91
CA GLY A 140 16.55 -10.17 -2.67
C GLY A 140 15.72 -10.71 -1.50
N GLU A 141 15.85 -12.00 -1.22
CA GLU A 141 15.28 -12.60 0.00
C GLU A 141 16.08 -12.20 1.25
N ASN A 142 17.40 -12.05 1.11
CA ASN A 142 18.30 -11.59 2.16
C ASN A 142 18.73 -10.16 1.84
N ILE A 143 17.98 -9.18 2.33
CA ILE A 143 18.25 -7.77 2.09
C ILE A 143 19.21 -7.24 3.14
N GLU A 144 20.33 -6.68 2.71
CA GLU A 144 21.20 -5.92 3.59
C GLU A 144 20.74 -4.47 3.67
N PHE A 145 20.50 -4.00 4.90
CA PHE A 145 20.14 -2.62 5.19
C PHE A 145 21.35 -1.91 5.79
N SER A 146 21.85 -0.90 5.07
CA SER A 146 23.00 -0.16 5.51
C SER A 146 22.62 0.99 6.44
N LYS A 147 23.46 1.26 7.46
CA LYS A 147 23.21 2.26 8.49
C LYS A 147 23.29 3.71 7.99
N ASP A 148 24.07 3.94 6.93
CA ASP A 148 24.17 5.25 6.27
C ASP A 148 22.86 5.66 5.59
N LYS A 149 22.01 4.70 5.22
CA LYS A 149 20.67 4.91 4.63
C LYS A 149 19.54 4.64 5.62
N GLN A 150 19.82 4.76 6.92
CA GLN A 150 18.81 4.64 7.98
C GLN A 150 18.37 6.02 8.47
N LEU A 151 17.07 6.26 8.37
CA LEU A 151 16.39 7.48 8.81
C LEU A 151 15.86 7.26 10.22
N PHE A 152 16.43 7.93 11.22
CA PHE A 152 15.98 7.90 12.61
C PHE A 152 15.05 9.09 12.87
N PHE A 153 13.79 8.85 13.23
CA PHE A 153 12.78 9.91 13.35
C PHE A 153 12.64 10.41 14.77
N GLY A 154 12.83 11.70 14.97
CA GLY A 154 12.76 12.35 16.27
C GLY A 154 11.33 12.60 16.75
N LYS A 155 11.21 13.16 17.94
CA LYS A 155 9.92 13.68 18.42
C LYS A 155 9.49 14.91 17.61
N LYS A 156 8.19 15.19 17.58
CA LYS A 156 7.65 16.42 17.00
C LYS A 156 8.15 17.64 17.80
N ILE A 157 8.58 18.71 17.12
CA ILE A 157 9.17 19.91 17.72
C ILE A 157 8.32 21.12 17.35
N GLY A 158 7.92 21.92 18.35
CA GLY A 158 7.17 23.15 18.15
C GLY A 158 5.66 22.95 17.96
N SER A 159 4.92 24.07 18.01
CA SER A 159 3.49 24.14 17.71
C SER A 159 3.18 24.07 16.22
N ASP A 160 4.20 24.19 15.36
CA ASP A 160 4.06 24.17 13.91
C ASP A 160 4.05 22.71 13.42
N GLU A 161 2.87 22.20 13.09
CA GLU A 161 2.53 20.78 13.13
C GLU A 161 3.20 19.89 12.05
N GLY A 162 4.01 20.48 11.17
CA GLY A 162 4.41 19.87 9.90
C GLY A 162 5.83 19.29 9.81
N ARG A 163 6.70 19.45 10.82
CA ARG A 163 8.14 19.09 10.71
C ARG A 163 8.56 18.06 11.78
N ILE A 164 9.27 17.02 11.35
CA ILE A 164 9.97 16.06 12.23
C ILE A 164 11.45 16.10 11.87
N SER A 165 12.31 16.22 12.88
CA SER A 165 13.76 16.08 12.69
C SER A 165 14.09 14.61 12.44
N VAL A 166 14.96 14.36 11.47
CA VAL A 166 15.40 13.01 11.10
C VAL A 166 16.92 12.98 11.04
N LEU A 167 17.52 12.03 11.73
CA LEU A 167 18.96 11.77 11.68
C LEU A 167 19.25 10.73 10.60
N VAL A 168 20.17 11.04 9.69
CA VAL A 168 20.65 10.16 8.62
C VAL A 168 22.09 10.51 8.29
N ASN A 169 22.99 9.53 8.20
CA ASN A 169 24.40 9.73 7.86
C ASN A 169 25.09 10.91 8.61
N GLU A 170 24.92 10.99 9.93
CA GLU A 170 25.46 12.08 10.78
C GLU A 170 24.93 13.49 10.47
N GLU A 171 23.85 13.60 9.69
CA GLU A 171 23.16 14.84 9.35
C GLU A 171 21.75 14.82 9.93
N ILE A 172 21.24 16.00 10.29
CA ILE A 172 19.86 16.21 10.68
C ILE A 172 19.16 16.92 9.53
N ILE A 173 18.09 16.29 9.08
CA ILE A 173 17.21 16.81 8.04
C ILE A 173 15.80 17.01 8.58
N ALA A 174 15.01 17.84 7.90
CA ALA A 174 13.62 18.10 8.25
C ALA A 174 12.71 17.78 7.05
N PRO A 175 12.48 16.49 6.75
CA PRO A 175 11.53 16.08 5.73
C PRO A 175 10.09 16.30 6.20
N TYR A 176 9.15 16.13 5.28
CA TYR A 176 7.72 16.18 5.60
C TYR A 176 7.32 15.12 6.64
N ASN A 177 6.56 15.56 7.65
CA ASN A 177 6.12 14.72 8.78
C ASN A 177 5.36 13.44 8.36
N TYR A 178 4.64 13.49 7.22
CA TYR A 178 3.80 12.38 6.76
C TYR A 178 4.54 11.04 6.56
N LEU A 179 5.86 11.05 6.37
CA LEU A 179 6.65 9.81 6.20
C LEU A 179 6.49 8.83 7.36
N ILE A 180 6.68 9.31 8.60
CA ILE A 180 6.67 8.44 9.78
C ILE A 180 5.28 8.32 10.41
N GLU A 181 4.42 9.31 10.23
CA GLU A 181 3.05 9.30 10.75
C GLU A 181 2.19 8.19 10.13
N LYS A 182 2.52 7.74 8.91
CA LYS A 182 1.91 6.53 8.32
C LYS A 182 2.01 5.30 9.21
N PHE A 183 3.04 5.23 10.06
CA PHE A 183 3.30 4.12 10.97
C PHE A 183 2.62 4.28 12.32
N ARG A 184 1.88 5.35 12.58
CA ARG A 184 1.03 5.48 13.77
C ARG A 184 -0.32 4.78 13.59
N THR A 185 -0.25 3.51 13.22
CA THR A 185 -1.42 2.70 12.87
C THR A 185 -1.07 1.22 13.03
N PRO A 186 -2.04 0.31 13.21
CA PRO A 186 -1.75 -1.12 13.29
C PRO A 186 -1.06 -1.67 12.04
N ASN A 187 -0.21 -2.70 12.19
CA ASN A 187 0.54 -3.33 11.10
C ASN A 187 -0.36 -3.83 9.94
N THR A 188 -1.62 -4.15 10.25
CA THR A 188 -2.63 -4.59 9.28
C THR A 188 -2.99 -3.51 8.25
N ASN A 189 -2.82 -2.22 8.58
CA ASN A 189 -3.15 -1.10 7.71
C ASN A 189 -2.12 -0.83 6.60
N PHE A 190 -1.08 -1.65 6.48
CA PHE A 190 -0.14 -1.64 5.36
C PHE A 190 -0.45 -2.69 4.29
N ARG A 191 -1.47 -3.53 4.53
CA ARG A 191 -1.81 -4.68 3.70
C ARG A 191 -3.00 -4.35 2.81
N GLU A 192 -3.04 -4.99 1.66
CA GLU A 192 -4.14 -4.87 0.73
C GLU A 192 -5.33 -5.75 1.14
N LYS A 193 -6.48 -5.13 1.42
CA LYS A 193 -7.70 -5.86 1.79
C LYS A 193 -8.40 -6.49 0.59
N MET A 194 -8.28 -5.93 -0.60
CA MET A 194 -8.97 -6.47 -1.79
C MET A 194 -8.15 -7.60 -2.40
N TYR A 195 -8.76 -8.75 -2.67
CA TYR A 195 -8.05 -9.89 -3.28
C TYR A 195 -7.64 -9.63 -4.74
N VAL A 196 -8.35 -8.73 -5.42
CA VAL A 196 -8.06 -8.33 -6.79
C VAL A 196 -7.99 -6.82 -6.84
N THR A 197 -6.77 -6.28 -6.82
CA THR A 197 -6.52 -4.85 -6.92
C THR A 197 -6.65 -4.39 -8.36
N PHE A 198 -7.48 -3.39 -8.60
CA PHE A 198 -7.71 -2.85 -9.94
C PHE A 198 -7.51 -1.34 -9.93
N SER A 199 -6.38 -0.89 -10.47
CA SER A 199 -6.07 0.55 -10.56
C SER A 199 -6.22 1.08 -11.98
N ASN A 200 -5.89 0.29 -13.00
CA ASN A 200 -5.89 0.69 -14.40
C ASN A 200 -6.29 -0.48 -15.32
N GLY A 201 -6.79 -0.17 -16.52
CA GLY A 201 -7.06 -1.16 -17.57
C GLY A 201 -8.46 -1.79 -17.50
N TYR A 202 -8.55 -3.11 -17.68
CA TYR A 202 -9.76 -3.93 -17.52
C TYR A 202 -9.40 -5.38 -17.14
N LEU A 203 -10.35 -6.14 -16.58
CA LEU A 203 -10.15 -7.59 -16.38
C LEU A 203 -10.30 -8.29 -17.72
N LYS A 204 -9.23 -8.95 -18.17
CA LYS A 204 -9.15 -9.62 -19.47
C LYS A 204 -9.71 -11.03 -19.45
N GLU A 205 -9.52 -11.76 -18.35
CA GLU A 205 -9.95 -13.16 -18.21
C GLU A 205 -10.37 -13.45 -16.77
N LEU A 206 -11.43 -14.23 -16.62
CA LEU A 206 -11.87 -14.82 -15.36
C LEU A 206 -12.04 -16.33 -15.58
N SER A 207 -11.41 -17.13 -14.73
CA SER A 207 -11.52 -18.58 -14.76
C SER A 207 -11.75 -19.12 -13.36
N PHE A 208 -12.82 -19.90 -13.18
CA PHE A 208 -13.13 -20.56 -11.93
C PHE A 208 -13.17 -22.07 -12.13
N SER A 209 -12.48 -22.80 -11.27
CA SER A 209 -12.50 -24.27 -11.25
C SER A 209 -12.64 -24.78 -9.82
N GLY A 210 -13.66 -25.56 -9.53
CA GLY A 210 -13.91 -26.13 -8.21
C GLY A 210 -15.35 -26.58 -8.06
N GLN A 211 -15.65 -27.42 -7.05
CA GLN A 211 -17.01 -27.87 -6.75
C GLN A 211 -17.81 -28.40 -7.97
N VAL A 212 -17.16 -29.18 -8.87
CA VAL A 212 -17.77 -29.72 -10.11
C VAL A 212 -18.18 -28.62 -11.13
N VAL A 213 -17.69 -27.39 -10.95
CA VAL A 213 -17.90 -26.24 -11.83
C VAL A 213 -16.57 -25.82 -12.44
N ASN A 214 -16.54 -25.70 -13.77
CA ASN A 214 -15.43 -25.10 -14.50
C ASN A 214 -15.99 -24.09 -15.50
N VAL A 215 -15.63 -22.83 -15.33
CA VAL A 215 -16.09 -21.71 -16.16
C VAL A 215 -14.89 -20.86 -16.49
N LYS A 216 -14.70 -20.58 -17.79
CA LYS A 216 -13.72 -19.64 -18.28
C LYS A 216 -14.41 -18.59 -19.16
N SER A 217 -14.17 -17.32 -18.86
CA SER A 217 -14.64 -16.19 -19.67
C SER A 217 -13.53 -15.22 -19.99
N GLU A 218 -13.58 -14.69 -21.22
CA GLU A 218 -12.70 -13.66 -21.73
C GLU A 218 -13.48 -12.36 -21.92
N ASN A 219 -12.83 -11.24 -21.67
CA ASN A 219 -13.36 -9.91 -21.89
C ASN A 219 -12.63 -9.23 -23.04
N ARG A 220 -13.38 -8.75 -24.03
CA ARG A 220 -12.87 -7.92 -25.13
C ARG A 220 -13.31 -6.48 -24.95
N ALA A 221 -12.98 -5.90 -23.80
CA ALA A 221 -13.41 -4.55 -23.46
C ALA A 221 -12.91 -3.53 -24.49
N LYS A 222 -13.79 -2.59 -24.86
CA LYS A 222 -13.48 -1.50 -25.78
C LYS A 222 -13.76 -0.17 -25.13
N LYS A 223 -12.94 0.85 -25.44
CA LYS A 223 -13.20 2.19 -24.95
C LYS A 223 -14.40 2.80 -25.67
N ASN A 224 -15.29 3.43 -24.92
CA ASN A 224 -16.36 4.24 -25.47
C ASN A 224 -15.87 5.66 -25.82
N GLN A 225 -16.79 6.51 -26.28
CA GLN A 225 -16.54 7.91 -26.62
C GLN A 225 -15.99 8.76 -25.47
N TYR A 226 -16.12 8.30 -24.22
CA TYR A 226 -15.60 8.96 -23.02
C TYR A 226 -14.29 8.32 -22.51
N ASN A 227 -13.62 7.51 -23.35
CA ASN A 227 -12.37 6.82 -23.00
C ASN A 227 -12.51 5.80 -21.83
N VAL A 228 -13.74 5.36 -21.53
CA VAL A 228 -14.05 4.37 -20.49
C VAL A 228 -14.23 2.99 -21.12
N TYR A 229 -13.65 1.95 -20.52
CA TYR A 229 -13.81 0.57 -20.98
C TYR A 229 -15.23 0.06 -20.78
N VAL A 230 -15.84 -0.44 -21.85
CA VAL A 230 -17.10 -1.16 -21.85
C VAL A 230 -16.79 -2.63 -22.11
N ASN A 231 -17.20 -3.48 -21.17
CA ASN A 231 -16.89 -4.89 -21.20
C ASN A 231 -17.71 -5.64 -22.25
N ASP A 232 -17.09 -6.66 -22.83
CA ASP A 232 -17.69 -7.59 -23.78
C ASP A 232 -17.26 -9.00 -23.40
N TRP A 233 -17.99 -9.59 -22.46
CA TRP A 233 -17.68 -10.87 -21.86
C TRP A 233 -18.15 -12.02 -22.75
N SER A 234 -17.29 -13.01 -22.96
CA SER A 234 -17.65 -14.26 -23.64
C SER A 234 -17.09 -15.47 -22.91
N ARG A 235 -17.94 -16.47 -22.68
CA ARG A 235 -17.56 -17.77 -22.11
C ARG A 235 -16.90 -18.63 -23.19
N THR A 236 -15.86 -19.38 -22.83
CA THR A 236 -15.03 -20.17 -23.77
C THR A 236 -15.07 -21.68 -23.53
N THR A 237 -15.84 -22.16 -22.55
CA THR A 237 -16.03 -23.60 -22.32
C THR A 237 -16.88 -24.23 -23.44
N GLY A 238 -16.22 -24.88 -24.41
CA GLY A 238 -16.85 -25.58 -25.54
C GLY A 238 -17.01 -24.69 -26.78
N GLU A 239 -18.00 -23.79 -26.74
CA GLU A 239 -18.27 -22.80 -27.80
C GLU A 239 -18.17 -21.38 -27.22
N ARG A 240 -17.74 -20.43 -28.04
CA ARG A 240 -17.70 -19.01 -27.64
C ARG A 240 -19.11 -18.45 -27.53
N ILE A 241 -19.60 -18.32 -26.31
CA ILE A 241 -20.92 -17.77 -25.99
C ILE A 241 -20.74 -16.34 -25.48
N VAL A 242 -21.25 -15.35 -26.22
CA VAL A 242 -21.33 -13.96 -25.75
C VAL A 242 -22.33 -13.90 -24.61
N LEU A 243 -21.88 -13.39 -23.47
CA LEU A 243 -22.69 -13.31 -22.26
C LEU A 243 -23.55 -12.04 -22.29
N PRO A 244 -24.76 -12.09 -21.72
CA PRO A 244 -25.50 -10.89 -21.38
C PRO A 244 -24.64 -9.94 -20.54
N PRO A 245 -24.66 -8.61 -20.80
CA PRO A 245 -23.82 -7.66 -20.07
C PRO A 245 -24.02 -7.68 -18.55
N ASP A 246 -25.26 -7.89 -18.08
CA ASP A 246 -25.61 -8.02 -16.66
C ASP A 246 -24.93 -9.23 -16.01
N VAL A 247 -24.87 -10.37 -16.70
CA VAL A 247 -24.23 -11.59 -16.20
C VAL A 247 -22.72 -11.43 -16.10
N GLY A 248 -22.08 -10.99 -17.19
CA GLY A 248 -20.62 -10.80 -17.24
C GLY A 248 -20.14 -9.74 -16.24
N ASN A 249 -20.81 -8.59 -16.20
CA ASN A 249 -20.45 -7.51 -15.29
C ASN A 249 -20.77 -7.84 -13.83
N GLN A 250 -21.81 -8.63 -13.55
CA GLN A 250 -22.09 -9.12 -12.20
C GLN A 250 -20.94 -10.00 -11.70
N TRP A 251 -20.44 -10.94 -12.51
CA TRP A 251 -19.31 -11.78 -12.11
C TRP A 251 -18.06 -10.94 -11.82
N GLU A 252 -17.72 -10.02 -12.72
CA GLU A 252 -16.61 -9.08 -12.52
C GLU A 252 -16.77 -8.25 -11.24
N SER A 253 -17.97 -7.72 -10.98
CA SER A 253 -18.25 -6.92 -9.79
C SER A 253 -18.06 -7.73 -8.50
N VAL A 254 -18.55 -8.97 -8.47
CA VAL A 254 -18.34 -9.88 -7.33
C VAL A 254 -16.87 -10.18 -7.13
N VAL A 255 -16.12 -10.50 -8.19
CA VAL A 255 -14.67 -10.73 -8.12
C VAL A 255 -13.94 -9.51 -7.57
N LYS A 256 -14.26 -8.31 -8.06
CA LYS A 256 -13.69 -7.05 -7.55
C LYS A 256 -14.08 -6.76 -6.11
N GLY A 257 -15.24 -7.24 -5.66
CA GLY A 257 -15.73 -7.07 -4.28
C GLY A 257 -15.16 -8.06 -3.27
N LEU A 258 -14.39 -9.08 -3.71
CA LEU A 258 -13.77 -10.03 -2.79
C LEU A 258 -12.69 -9.35 -1.96
N LYS A 259 -12.80 -9.49 -0.64
CA LYS A 259 -11.89 -8.89 0.32
C LYS A 259 -11.50 -9.84 1.45
N VAL A 260 -10.33 -9.60 2.00
CA VAL A 260 -9.83 -10.20 3.24
C VAL A 260 -10.65 -9.66 4.40
N GLU A 261 -11.21 -10.57 5.19
CA GLU A 261 -11.89 -10.23 6.44
C GLU A 261 -10.89 -10.23 7.59
N PHE A 262 -10.03 -11.25 7.66
CA PHE A 262 -8.96 -11.37 8.65
C PHE A 262 -7.64 -11.83 8.03
N TYR A 263 -6.55 -11.31 8.57
CA TYR A 263 -5.21 -11.86 8.41
C TYR A 263 -4.88 -12.84 9.56
N SER A 264 -3.94 -13.75 9.36
CA SER A 264 -3.61 -14.83 10.32
C SER A 264 -3.09 -14.34 11.66
N ASP A 265 -2.50 -13.16 11.61
CA ASP A 265 -1.73 -12.49 12.64
C ASP A 265 -2.49 -11.28 13.23
N GLU A 266 -3.74 -11.05 12.80
CA GLU A 266 -4.55 -9.91 13.23
C GLU A 266 -5.12 -10.14 14.65
N SER A 267 -4.96 -9.14 15.53
CA SER A 267 -5.53 -9.18 16.87
C SER A 267 -7.06 -9.18 16.82
N GLY A 268 -7.71 -10.06 17.59
CA GLY A 268 -9.16 -10.23 17.58
C GLY A 268 -9.69 -11.14 16.46
N ALA A 269 -8.81 -11.68 15.62
CA ALA A 269 -9.15 -12.75 14.70
C ALA A 269 -9.62 -14.01 15.47
N PRO A 270 -10.58 -14.78 14.93
CA PRO A 270 -10.88 -16.13 15.40
C PRO A 270 -9.63 -17.02 15.45
N SER A 271 -9.64 -18.05 16.31
CA SER A 271 -8.56 -19.05 16.37
C SER A 271 -8.54 -19.94 15.13
N PHE A 272 -7.96 -19.45 14.05
CA PHE A 272 -7.95 -20.13 12.77
C PHE A 272 -7.08 -21.40 12.76
N PRO A 273 -7.45 -22.42 11.95
CA PRO A 273 -6.65 -23.62 11.83
C PRO A 273 -5.37 -23.33 11.05
N GLU A 274 -4.28 -24.01 11.40
CA GLU A 274 -3.12 -24.07 10.53
C GLU A 274 -3.44 -24.96 9.32
N LEU A 275 -3.28 -24.42 8.11
CA LEU A 275 -3.42 -25.21 6.89
C LEU A 275 -2.08 -25.89 6.56
N SER A 276 -2.14 -27.20 6.30
CA SER A 276 -0.98 -27.91 5.78
C SER A 276 -0.65 -27.42 4.36
N SER A 277 0.63 -27.31 4.02
CA SER A 277 1.09 -26.93 2.68
C SER A 277 0.65 -27.94 1.60
N THR A 278 0.28 -29.15 1.99
CA THR A 278 -0.17 -30.25 1.13
C THR A 278 -1.68 -30.30 0.90
N GLN A 279 -2.46 -29.46 1.60
CA GLN A 279 -3.92 -29.47 1.44
C GLN A 279 -4.30 -28.93 0.06
N ALA A 280 -5.10 -29.70 -0.68
CA ALA A 280 -5.60 -29.26 -1.98
C ALA A 280 -6.70 -28.20 -1.81
N PRO A 281 -6.73 -27.16 -2.66
CA PRO A 281 -7.83 -26.21 -2.68
C PRO A 281 -9.11 -26.87 -3.22
N GLU A 282 -10.26 -26.51 -2.66
CA GLU A 282 -11.58 -26.95 -3.15
C GLU A 282 -11.99 -26.22 -4.44
N ALA A 283 -11.52 -24.97 -4.57
CA ALA A 283 -11.77 -24.14 -5.73
C ALA A 283 -10.60 -23.19 -5.97
N VAL A 284 -10.45 -22.79 -7.23
CA VAL A 284 -9.45 -21.83 -7.68
C VAL A 284 -10.13 -20.81 -8.59
N LEU A 285 -9.87 -19.53 -8.34
CA LEU A 285 -10.24 -18.42 -9.23
C LEU A 285 -8.96 -17.78 -9.78
N ASP A 286 -8.77 -17.88 -11.09
CA ASP A 286 -7.73 -17.17 -11.83
C ASP A 286 -8.33 -15.91 -12.47
N VAL A 287 -7.66 -14.78 -12.25
CA VAL A 287 -8.04 -13.46 -12.77
C VAL A 287 -6.85 -12.86 -13.52
N VAL A 288 -7.05 -12.53 -14.79
CA VAL A 288 -6.01 -11.91 -15.62
C VAL A 288 -6.41 -10.48 -15.93
N GLN A 289 -5.53 -9.54 -15.63
CA GLN A 289 -5.70 -8.14 -15.99
C GLN A 289 -5.07 -7.81 -17.34
N SER A 290 -5.55 -6.75 -17.98
CA SER A 290 -4.98 -6.23 -19.23
C SER A 290 -3.50 -5.85 -19.12
N GLU A 291 -3.02 -5.47 -17.93
CA GLU A 291 -1.60 -5.15 -17.67
C GLU A 291 -0.73 -6.40 -17.47
N GLY A 292 -1.31 -7.59 -17.62
CA GLY A 292 -0.60 -8.86 -17.52
C GLY A 292 -0.45 -9.38 -16.08
N ILE A 293 -1.01 -8.71 -15.07
CA ILE A 293 -1.10 -9.26 -13.70
C ILE A 293 -2.02 -10.48 -13.73
N LYS A 294 -1.57 -11.58 -13.13
CA LYS A 294 -2.40 -12.78 -12.90
C LYS A 294 -2.56 -12.99 -11.40
N PHE A 295 -3.79 -12.87 -10.93
CA PHE A 295 -4.15 -13.23 -9.57
C PHE A 295 -4.70 -14.64 -9.58
N ARG A 296 -4.24 -15.48 -8.67
CA ARG A 296 -4.81 -16.79 -8.38
C ARG A 296 -5.29 -16.80 -6.94
N LEU A 297 -6.57 -17.04 -6.73
CA LEU A 297 -7.16 -17.23 -5.41
C LEU A 297 -7.48 -18.71 -5.24
N SER A 298 -6.78 -19.36 -4.33
CA SER A 298 -7.01 -20.75 -3.94
C SER A 298 -7.88 -20.76 -2.68
N PHE A 299 -9.07 -21.35 -2.78
CA PHE A 299 -10.03 -21.45 -1.68
C PHE A 299 -9.94 -22.84 -1.04
N PHE A 300 -9.74 -22.88 0.27
CA PHE A 300 -9.58 -24.11 1.04
C PHE A 300 -10.89 -24.51 1.73
N PRO A 301 -10.96 -25.72 2.32
CA PRO A 301 -12.17 -26.18 3.00
C PRO A 301 -12.71 -25.22 4.05
N LEU A 302 -14.04 -25.21 4.15
CA LEU A 302 -14.77 -24.40 5.12
C LEU A 302 -14.30 -24.70 6.54
N TRP A 303 -14.05 -23.64 7.29
CA TRP A 303 -13.82 -23.71 8.73
C TRP A 303 -14.96 -23.02 9.48
N GLU A 304 -15.47 -23.70 10.50
CA GLU A 304 -16.55 -23.19 11.34
C GLU A 304 -16.04 -22.92 12.75
N SER A 305 -16.43 -21.77 13.30
CA SER A 305 -16.16 -21.35 14.67
C SER A 305 -17.41 -20.71 15.27
N ASP A 306 -17.39 -20.47 16.59
CA ASP A 306 -18.49 -19.77 17.29
C ASP A 306 -18.72 -18.35 16.75
N SER A 307 -17.69 -17.75 16.15
CA SER A 307 -17.74 -16.42 15.54
C SER A 307 -18.23 -16.41 14.09
N GLY A 308 -18.38 -17.56 13.45
CA GLY A 308 -18.95 -17.66 12.10
C GLY A 308 -18.33 -18.74 11.21
N LYS A 309 -18.68 -18.66 9.92
CA LYS A 309 -18.22 -19.56 8.86
C LYS A 309 -17.19 -18.86 7.99
N TRP A 310 -16.00 -19.41 7.92
CA TRP A 310 -14.85 -18.78 7.30
C TRP A 310 -14.21 -19.70 6.28
N ARG A 311 -13.80 -19.11 5.17
CA ARG A 311 -13.09 -19.82 4.11
C ARG A 311 -11.66 -19.31 4.05
N PRO A 312 -10.65 -20.17 4.28
CA PRO A 312 -9.27 -19.77 4.09
C PRO A 312 -8.97 -19.59 2.61
N VAL A 313 -8.15 -18.60 2.30
CA VAL A 313 -7.79 -18.21 0.94
C VAL A 313 -6.29 -17.98 0.88
N ARG A 314 -5.65 -18.50 -0.17
CA ARG A 314 -4.29 -18.10 -0.53
C ARG A 314 -4.36 -17.34 -1.84
N ARG A 315 -3.88 -16.10 -1.83
CA ARG A 315 -3.70 -15.30 -3.04
C ARG A 315 -2.27 -15.42 -3.55
N GLU A 316 -2.14 -15.60 -4.86
CA GLU A 316 -0.86 -15.59 -5.56
C GLU A 316 -0.93 -14.54 -6.68
N LEU A 317 0.09 -13.67 -6.75
CA LEU A 317 0.32 -12.75 -7.86
C LEU A 317 1.37 -13.35 -8.77
N LEU A 318 0.94 -14.26 -9.66
CA LEU A 318 1.84 -15.12 -10.43
C LEU A 318 2.67 -14.35 -11.46
N PRO A 319 3.96 -14.73 -11.66
CA PRO A 319 4.76 -15.69 -10.91
C PRO A 319 5.54 -15.05 -9.74
N TYR A 320 5.17 -13.84 -9.32
CA TYR A 320 6.02 -12.97 -8.52
C TYR A 320 5.94 -13.20 -7.01
N PHE A 321 4.75 -13.56 -6.50
CA PHE A 321 4.50 -13.52 -5.08
C PHE A 321 3.35 -14.44 -4.66
N SER A 322 3.47 -15.07 -3.50
CA SER A 322 2.41 -15.85 -2.84
C SER A 322 2.23 -15.32 -1.43
N GLU A 323 0.97 -15.06 -1.07
CA GLU A 323 0.63 -14.59 0.26
C GLU A 323 0.58 -15.72 1.29
N THR A 324 0.77 -15.33 2.54
CA THR A 324 0.28 -16.10 3.67
C THR A 324 -1.24 -16.22 3.58
N VAL A 325 -1.79 -17.32 4.06
CA VAL A 325 -3.23 -17.59 4.06
C VAL A 325 -3.97 -16.47 4.81
N THR A 326 -5.08 -16.04 4.24
CA THR A 326 -6.03 -15.07 4.80
C THR A 326 -7.42 -15.71 4.88
N TRP A 327 -8.37 -15.04 5.53
CA TRP A 327 -9.74 -15.57 5.70
C TRP A 327 -10.76 -14.61 5.11
N MET A 328 -11.78 -15.20 4.48
CA MET A 328 -12.99 -14.51 4.06
C MET A 328 -14.22 -15.16 4.67
N ARG A 329 -15.34 -14.42 4.71
CA ARG A 329 -16.64 -15.00 5.08
C ARG A 329 -17.08 -16.01 4.02
N GLU A 330 -17.65 -17.12 4.48
CA GLU A 330 -18.24 -18.12 3.59
C GLU A 330 -19.32 -17.52 2.67
N GLU A 331 -20.10 -16.55 3.17
CA GLU A 331 -21.11 -15.83 2.39
C GLU A 331 -20.52 -15.16 1.14
N SER A 332 -19.33 -14.54 1.25
CA SER A 332 -18.66 -13.92 0.11
C SER A 332 -18.25 -14.96 -0.94
N PHE A 333 -17.81 -16.13 -0.51
CA PHE A 333 -17.51 -17.25 -1.39
C PHE A 333 -18.77 -17.81 -2.07
N GLN A 334 -19.87 -17.98 -1.33
CA GLN A 334 -21.14 -18.42 -1.90
C GLN A 334 -21.68 -17.42 -2.94
N ASN A 335 -21.54 -16.12 -2.69
CA ASN A 335 -21.88 -15.08 -3.66
C ASN A 335 -21.05 -15.19 -4.95
N LEU A 336 -19.75 -15.51 -4.83
CA LEU A 336 -18.89 -15.82 -5.98
C LEU A 336 -19.40 -17.04 -6.75
N VAL A 337 -19.64 -18.17 -6.07
CA VAL A 337 -20.13 -19.41 -6.69
C VAL A 337 -21.45 -19.17 -7.41
N ASN A 338 -22.39 -18.43 -6.80
CA ASN A 338 -23.66 -18.06 -7.41
C ASN A 338 -23.49 -17.25 -8.70
N ALA A 339 -22.56 -16.27 -8.71
CA ALA A 339 -22.24 -15.51 -9.91
C ALA A 339 -21.62 -16.39 -11.01
N VAL A 340 -20.71 -17.31 -10.65
CA VAL A 340 -20.12 -18.27 -11.59
C VAL A 340 -21.19 -19.19 -12.18
N MET A 341 -22.15 -19.66 -11.38
CA MET A 341 -23.25 -20.50 -11.84
C MET A 341 -24.17 -19.78 -12.84
N LYS A 342 -24.42 -18.48 -12.64
CA LYS A 342 -25.15 -17.68 -13.64
C LYS A 342 -24.41 -17.62 -14.96
N VAL A 343 -23.08 -17.47 -14.93
CA VAL A 343 -22.25 -17.48 -16.15
C VAL A 343 -22.24 -18.87 -16.81
N LYS A 344 -22.21 -19.96 -16.02
CA LYS A 344 -22.32 -21.34 -16.52
C LYS A 344 -23.67 -21.62 -17.18
N ASN A 345 -24.74 -21.04 -16.67
CA ASN A 345 -26.11 -21.31 -17.14
C ASN A 345 -26.59 -20.30 -18.19
N ALA A 346 -25.84 -19.22 -18.42
CA ALA A 346 -26.20 -18.20 -19.41
C ALA A 346 -26.27 -18.76 -20.83
N SER A 347 -27.35 -18.40 -21.54
CA SER A 347 -27.51 -18.64 -22.96
C SER A 347 -26.78 -17.58 -23.79
N ARG A 348 -26.61 -17.84 -25.09
CA ARG A 348 -26.03 -16.88 -26.03
C ARG A 348 -26.85 -15.60 -26.07
N TYR A 349 -26.19 -14.48 -25.83
CA TYR A 349 -26.78 -13.17 -25.99
C TYR A 349 -26.70 -12.73 -27.46
N GLU A 350 -27.85 -12.55 -28.09
CA GLU A 350 -27.95 -11.86 -29.37
C GLU A 350 -28.10 -10.36 -29.11
N ARG A 351 -27.13 -9.57 -29.59
CA ARG A 351 -27.24 -8.11 -29.48
C ARG A 351 -28.48 -7.66 -30.24
N PRO A 352 -29.34 -6.80 -29.67
CA PRO A 352 -30.46 -6.25 -30.41
C PRO A 352 -29.91 -5.56 -31.67
N ASN A 353 -30.38 -5.99 -32.83
CA ASN A 353 -30.02 -5.37 -34.10
C ASN A 353 -30.38 -3.88 -34.00
N GLN A 354 -29.36 -3.02 -33.96
CA GLN A 354 -29.56 -1.59 -34.19
C GLN A 354 -30.08 -1.46 -35.63
N LYS A 355 -31.40 -1.45 -35.79
CA LYS A 355 -32.02 -0.94 -37.01
C LYS A 355 -31.58 0.52 -37.10
N ILE A 356 -30.70 0.80 -38.05
CA ILE A 356 -30.41 2.13 -38.55
C ILE A 356 -31.77 2.69 -38.98
N GLN A 357 -32.26 3.71 -38.27
CA GLN A 357 -33.39 4.55 -38.71
C GLN A 357 -32.84 5.80 -39.34
#